data_AF-A0A653W0J4-F1
#
_entry.id   AF-A0A653W0J4-F1
#
_cell.length_a   1.000
_cell.length_b   1.000
_cell.length_c   1.000
_cell.angle_alpha   90.00
_cell.angle_beta   90.00
_cell.angle_gamma   90.00
#
_symmetry.space_group_name_H-M   'P 1'
#
loop_
_entity.id
_entity.type
_entity.pdbx_description
1 polymer ?
#
loop_
_entity_poly.entity_id
_entity_poly.type
_entity_poly.pdbx_seq_one_letter_code
_entity_poly.pdbx_strand_id
1 'polypeptide(L)'
;MNILFLCTGNSCRSLISEAVFNHLAPAGWKAISAGSQPTGRLNERALRLLADKGIPTDGYYSKSWDALPVMPDIVVTVCASAAGETCPAYLGPVLRTHWGVDDPSHVDGTEQAITAAFERAYAILRTRIEVFLALPLDELAQDRARFKTELDRIGGLLPA
;
A
#
# COMPACT_ATOMS: atom_id res chain seq x y z
N MET A 1 12.74 -0.07 9.06
CA MET A 1 12.36 0.09 7.64
C MET A 1 10.99 0.75 7.59
N ASN A 2 10.90 1.91 6.94
CA ASN A 2 9.67 2.66 6.74
C ASN A 2 9.18 2.52 5.29
N ILE A 3 7.96 2.05 5.09
CA ILE A 3 7.35 1.83 3.79
C ILE A 3 6.23 2.86 3.61
N LEU A 4 6.23 3.58 2.49
CA LEU A 4 5.13 4.47 2.11
C LEU A 4 4.24 3.81 1.07
N PHE A 5 2.97 3.57 1.39
CA PHE A 5 1.94 3.23 0.41
C PHE A 5 1.24 4.49 -0.07
N LEU A 6 1.37 4.78 -1.36
CA LEU A 6 0.83 5.99 -1.96
C LEU A 6 -0.31 5.66 -2.93
N CYS A 7 -1.43 6.36 -2.76
CA CYS A 7 -2.46 6.45 -3.79
C CYS A 7 -2.91 7.91 -3.95
N THR A 8 -3.90 8.19 -4.80
CA THR A 8 -4.38 9.55 -4.99
C THR A 8 -5.11 10.08 -3.74
N GLY A 9 -6.14 9.38 -3.28
CA GLY A 9 -7.06 9.87 -2.25
C GLY A 9 -6.72 9.53 -0.79
N ASN A 10 -5.76 8.64 -0.54
CA ASN A 10 -5.48 8.07 0.79
C ASN A 10 -6.72 7.72 1.60
N SER A 11 -7.54 6.86 1.01
CA SER A 11 -8.86 6.53 1.56
C SER A 11 -9.13 5.03 1.55
N CYS A 12 -8.72 4.32 0.49
CA CYS A 12 -9.04 2.91 0.28
C CYS A 12 -7.79 2.02 0.15
N ARG A 13 -7.22 1.88 -1.05
CA ARG A 13 -6.11 0.94 -1.34
C ARG A 13 -4.87 1.17 -0.46
N SER A 14 -4.44 2.41 -0.28
CA SER A 14 -3.26 2.70 0.55
C SER A 14 -3.51 2.49 2.05
N LEU A 15 -4.75 2.72 2.52
CA LEU A 15 -5.18 2.36 3.88
C LEU A 15 -5.13 0.84 4.08
N ILE A 16 -5.73 0.06 3.18
CA ILE A 16 -5.70 -1.41 3.23
C ILE A 16 -4.24 -1.89 3.26
N SER A 17 -3.39 -1.30 2.42
CA SER A 17 -1.96 -1.66 2.35
C SER A 17 -1.22 -1.35 3.66
N GLU A 18 -1.37 -0.15 4.24
CA GLU A 18 -0.75 0.22 5.52
C GLU A 18 -1.21 -0.71 6.65
N ALA A 19 -2.52 -0.94 6.76
CA ALA A 19 -3.09 -1.75 7.83
C ALA A 19 -2.64 -3.22 7.75
N VAL A 20 -2.73 -3.83 6.56
CA VAL A 20 -2.30 -5.22 6.35
C VAL A 20 -0.80 -5.37 6.58
N PHE A 21 -0.01 -4.43 6.09
CA PHE A 21 1.43 -4.46 6.29
C PHE A 21 1.79 -4.40 7.78
N ASN A 22 1.27 -3.41 8.51
CA ASN A 22 1.59 -3.24 9.93
C ASN A 22 1.09 -4.42 10.79
N HIS A 23 0.02 -5.10 10.37
CA HIS A 23 -0.48 -6.28 11.07
C HIS A 23 0.44 -7.50 10.91
N LEU A 24 1.13 -7.63 9.77
CA LEU A 24 2.00 -8.77 9.45
C LEU A 24 3.49 -8.47 9.66
N ALA A 25 3.87 -7.20 9.77
CA ALA A 25 5.26 -6.79 9.77
C ALA A 25 6.02 -7.26 11.01
N PRO A 26 7.29 -7.68 10.85
CA PRO A 26 8.17 -7.94 11.98
C PRO A 26 8.54 -6.64 12.72
N ALA A 27 9.10 -6.78 13.91
CA ALA A 27 9.58 -5.64 14.69
C ALA A 27 10.58 -4.78 13.89
N GLY A 28 10.47 -3.46 14.02
CA GLY A 28 11.34 -2.49 13.33
C GLY A 28 10.91 -2.15 11.90
N TRP A 29 9.83 -2.76 11.41
CA TRP A 29 9.22 -2.44 10.12
C TRP A 29 7.89 -1.75 10.33
N LYS A 30 7.65 -0.69 9.56
CA LYS A 30 6.42 0.08 9.67
C LYS A 30 6.01 0.62 8.31
N ALA A 31 4.74 0.49 8.01
CA ALA A 31 4.11 1.18 6.90
C ALA A 31 3.43 2.46 7.37
N ILE A 32 3.45 3.45 6.48
CA ILE A 32 2.61 4.64 6.49
C ILE A 32 1.91 4.73 5.13
N SER A 33 0.72 5.31 5.08
CA SER A 33 0.06 5.66 3.81
C SER A 33 -0.11 7.16 3.65
N ALA A 34 -0.19 7.62 2.41
CA ALA A 34 -0.50 9.00 2.10
C ALA A 34 -1.19 9.15 0.75
N GLY A 35 -1.63 10.37 0.47
CA GLY A 35 -2.35 10.78 -0.73
C GLY A 35 -1.68 11.96 -1.40
N SER A 36 -1.70 12.01 -2.72
CA SER A 36 -1.35 13.24 -3.45
C SER A 36 -2.48 14.28 -3.42
N GLN A 37 -3.72 13.79 -3.36
CA GLN A 37 -4.94 14.58 -3.19
C GLN A 37 -5.81 13.90 -2.12
N PRO A 38 -5.38 13.91 -0.84
CA PRO A 38 -6.07 13.19 0.22
C PRO A 38 -7.52 13.67 0.34
N THR A 39 -8.45 12.73 0.49
CA THR A 39 -9.88 13.03 0.60
C THR A 39 -10.27 13.61 1.96
N GLY A 40 -9.36 13.52 2.95
CA GLY A 40 -9.62 13.90 4.33
C GLY A 40 -10.43 12.87 5.12
N ARG A 41 -10.87 11.77 4.48
CA ARG A 41 -11.66 10.70 5.12
C ARG A 41 -11.27 9.30 4.65
N LEU A 42 -11.30 8.35 5.56
CA LEU A 42 -11.07 6.94 5.23
C LEU A 42 -12.33 6.35 4.60
N ASN A 43 -12.16 5.36 3.72
CA ASN A 43 -13.25 4.66 3.08
C ASN A 43 -13.88 3.68 4.09
N GLU A 44 -15.17 3.85 4.39
CA GLU A 44 -15.88 3.03 5.39
C GLU A 44 -15.92 1.54 5.05
N ARG A 45 -16.01 1.18 3.76
CA ARG A 45 -15.99 -0.22 3.32
C ARG A 45 -14.60 -0.84 3.49
N ALA A 46 -13.54 -0.07 3.27
CA ALA A 46 -12.18 -0.51 3.58
C ALA A 46 -11.97 -0.74 5.09
N LEU A 47 -12.48 0.16 5.94
CA LEU A 47 -12.45 -0.01 7.39
C LEU A 47 -13.21 -1.26 7.84
N ARG A 48 -14.42 -1.46 7.30
CA ARG A 48 -15.23 -2.66 7.58
C ARG A 48 -14.52 -3.94 7.16
N LEU A 49 -13.95 -3.97 5.95
CA LEU A 49 -13.16 -5.09 5.47
C LEU A 49 -12.02 -5.43 6.43
N LEU A 50 -11.25 -4.42 6.87
CA LEU A 50 -10.13 -4.62 7.80
C LEU A 50 -10.62 -5.15 9.16
N ALA A 51 -11.72 -4.62 9.68
CA ALA A 51 -12.34 -5.10 10.91
C ALA A 51 -12.80 -6.57 10.78
N ASP A 52 -13.42 -6.95 9.66
CA ASP A 52 -13.86 -8.32 9.38
C ASP A 52 -12.66 -9.30 9.30
N LYS A 53 -11.46 -8.80 8.94
CA LYS A 53 -10.21 -9.58 8.97
C LYS A 53 -9.49 -9.53 10.33
N GLY A 54 -10.05 -8.85 11.33
CA GLY A 54 -9.42 -8.69 12.64
C GLY A 54 -8.19 -7.76 12.63
N ILE A 55 -8.08 -6.86 11.66
CA ILE A 55 -6.96 -5.94 11.51
C ILE A 55 -7.33 -4.59 12.14
N PRO A 56 -6.61 -4.12 13.18
CA PRO A 56 -6.90 -2.85 13.84
C PRO A 56 -6.59 -1.67 12.92
N THR A 57 -7.38 -0.60 13.06
CA THR A 57 -7.24 0.64 12.26
C THR A 57 -7.11 1.90 13.11
N ASP A 58 -6.91 1.75 14.41
CA ASP A 58 -6.80 2.86 15.35
C ASP A 58 -5.64 3.78 14.98
N GLY A 59 -5.93 5.09 14.96
CA GLY A 59 -4.94 6.12 14.64
C GLY A 59 -4.65 6.31 13.14
N TYR A 60 -5.29 5.55 12.24
CA TYR A 60 -5.22 5.84 10.80
C TYR A 60 -6.12 7.02 10.43
N TYR A 61 -5.64 7.84 9.50
CA TYR A 61 -6.36 8.99 8.96
C TYR A 61 -5.84 9.32 7.56
N SER A 62 -6.67 10.00 6.76
CA SER A 62 -6.28 10.44 5.42
C SER A 62 -5.35 11.65 5.51
N LYS A 63 -4.17 11.58 4.88
CA LYS A 63 -3.12 12.61 4.96
C LYS A 63 -2.39 12.84 3.64
N SER A 64 -1.90 14.06 3.45
CA SER A 64 -1.06 14.43 2.30
C SER A 64 0.33 13.81 2.42
N TRP A 65 0.93 13.48 1.28
CA TRP A 65 2.35 13.14 1.17
C TRP A 65 3.31 14.28 1.56
N ASP A 66 2.82 15.50 1.79
CA ASP A 66 3.63 16.67 2.19
C ASP A 66 3.86 16.67 3.71
N ALA A 67 3.03 15.92 4.43
CA ALA A 67 3.01 15.86 5.88
C ALA A 67 3.40 14.46 6.38
N LEU A 68 4.36 13.80 5.70
CA LEU A 68 4.84 12.49 6.16
C LEU A 68 5.58 12.64 7.49
N PRO A 69 5.24 11.83 8.51
CA PRO A 69 5.86 11.93 9.83
C PRO A 69 7.31 11.42 9.83
N VAL A 70 7.68 10.60 8.83
CA VAL A 70 9.00 9.98 8.68
C VAL A 70 9.35 9.89 7.19
N MET A 71 10.63 9.94 6.87
CA MET A 71 11.10 9.68 5.51
C MET A 71 11.01 8.17 5.22
N PRO A 72 10.39 7.74 4.11
CA PRO A 72 10.32 6.33 3.75
C PRO A 72 11.64 5.83 3.13
N ASP A 73 11.93 4.55 3.36
CA ASP A 73 13.02 3.81 2.69
C ASP A 73 12.56 3.27 1.32
N ILE A 74 11.27 2.94 1.22
CA ILE A 74 10.61 2.39 0.04
C ILE A 74 9.26 3.10 -0.18
N VAL A 75 8.97 3.50 -1.41
CA VAL A 75 7.64 3.98 -1.82
C VAL A 75 6.99 2.97 -2.76
N VAL A 76 5.77 2.58 -2.42
CA VAL A 76 4.91 1.69 -3.21
C VAL A 76 3.69 2.47 -3.67
N THR A 77 3.55 2.67 -4.97
CA THR A 77 2.33 3.26 -5.55
C THR A 77 1.31 2.17 -5.82
N VAL A 78 0.06 2.38 -5.41
CA VAL A 78 -1.01 1.36 -5.56
C VAL A 78 -2.13 1.76 -6.53
N CYS A 79 -2.07 2.96 -7.10
CA CYS A 79 -2.94 3.37 -8.21
C CYS A 79 -2.10 3.86 -9.41
N ALA A 80 -2.62 3.64 -10.62
CA ALA A 80 -1.93 4.03 -11.86
C ALA A 80 -1.66 5.54 -11.93
N SER A 81 -2.60 6.36 -11.44
CA SER A 81 -2.43 7.82 -11.35
C SER A 81 -1.25 8.19 -10.46
N ALA A 82 -1.14 7.62 -9.24
CA ALA A 82 -0.01 7.90 -8.34
C ALA A 82 1.34 7.38 -8.86
N ALA A 83 1.34 6.39 -9.77
CA ALA A 83 2.54 5.90 -10.43
C ALA A 83 3.12 6.94 -11.41
N GLY A 84 2.26 7.73 -12.06
CA GLY A 84 2.63 8.78 -13.00
C GLY A 84 2.84 10.17 -12.37
N GLU A 85 2.49 10.33 -11.10
CA GLU A 85 2.63 11.60 -10.39
C GLU A 85 4.05 11.83 -9.87
N THR A 86 4.48 13.09 -9.81
CA THR A 86 5.78 13.46 -9.21
C THR A 86 5.60 13.73 -7.72
N CYS A 87 5.80 12.70 -6.89
CA CYS A 87 5.80 12.82 -5.43
C CYS A 87 7.10 13.47 -4.92
N PRO A 88 7.07 14.42 -3.96
CA PRO A 88 8.27 14.96 -3.34
C PRO A 88 9.17 13.89 -2.69
N ALA A 89 8.59 12.81 -2.16
CA ALA A 89 9.35 11.67 -1.64
C ALA A 89 10.21 10.96 -2.71
N TYR A 90 9.93 11.18 -4.00
CA TYR A 90 10.73 10.66 -5.11
C TYR A 90 12.01 11.45 -5.38
N LEU A 91 12.18 12.62 -4.76
CA LEU A 91 13.37 13.45 -4.94
C LEU A 91 14.57 12.95 -4.11
N GLY A 92 14.34 12.04 -3.16
CA GLY A 92 15.39 11.37 -2.39
C GLY A 92 15.85 10.03 -3.00
N PRO A 93 16.91 9.39 -2.46
CA PRO A 93 17.42 8.09 -2.91
C PRO A 93 16.53 6.91 -2.46
N VAL A 94 15.21 7.05 -2.56
CA VAL A 94 14.22 6.08 -2.04
C VAL A 94 13.98 4.99 -3.10
N LEU A 95 13.84 3.73 -2.69
CA LEU A 95 13.42 2.66 -3.63
C LEU A 95 11.95 2.87 -3.99
N ARG A 96 11.59 2.62 -5.24
CA ARG A 96 10.23 2.90 -5.75
C ARG A 96 9.70 1.70 -6.50
N THR A 97 8.44 1.35 -6.31
CA THR A 97 7.75 0.31 -7.10
C THR A 97 6.28 0.67 -7.30
N HIS A 98 5.66 0.02 -8.29
CA HIS A 98 4.26 0.14 -8.59
C HIS A 98 3.54 -1.20 -8.43
N TRP A 99 2.59 -1.24 -7.51
CA TRP A 99 1.71 -2.38 -7.24
C TRP A 99 0.28 -1.99 -7.62
N GLY A 100 0.03 -1.81 -8.91
CA GLY A 100 -1.29 -1.45 -9.42
C GLY A 100 -2.38 -2.39 -8.93
N VAL A 101 -3.43 -1.82 -8.33
CA VAL A 101 -4.67 -2.51 -7.94
C VAL A 101 -5.84 -1.64 -8.35
N ASP A 102 -6.85 -2.25 -8.96
CA ASP A 102 -8.11 -1.58 -9.32
C ASP A 102 -8.74 -0.95 -8.09
N ASP A 103 -9.39 0.21 -8.25
CA ASP A 103 -10.05 0.86 -7.11
C ASP A 103 -11.39 0.18 -6.80
N PRO A 104 -11.52 -0.55 -5.68
CA PRO A 104 -12.79 -1.18 -5.36
C PRO A 104 -13.87 -0.13 -5.00
N SER A 105 -13.51 1.12 -4.71
CA SER A 105 -14.51 2.17 -4.44
C SER A 105 -15.17 2.75 -5.69
N HIS A 106 -14.68 2.42 -6.89
CA HIS A 106 -15.33 2.80 -8.16
C HIS A 106 -16.22 1.69 -8.73
N VAL A 107 -16.37 0.57 -8.02
CA VAL A 107 -17.27 -0.51 -8.44
C VAL A 107 -18.69 -0.15 -8.02
N ASP A 108 -19.56 0.01 -9.01
CA ASP A 108 -21.01 0.19 -8.83
C ASP A 108 -21.74 -1.14 -9.01
N GLY A 109 -22.93 -1.25 -8.42
CA GLY A 109 -23.82 -2.41 -8.60
C GLY A 109 -24.31 -3.02 -7.30
N THR A 110 -24.40 -4.36 -7.27
CA THR A 110 -24.90 -5.09 -6.10
C THR A 110 -23.89 -5.06 -4.96
N GLU A 111 -24.36 -5.12 -3.71
CA GLU A 111 -23.49 -5.22 -2.54
C GLU A 111 -22.52 -6.41 -2.62
N GLN A 112 -22.93 -7.51 -3.26
CA GLN A 112 -22.07 -8.66 -3.52
C GLN A 112 -20.92 -8.33 -4.47
N ALA A 113 -21.18 -7.61 -5.57
CA ALA A 113 -20.15 -7.19 -6.51
C ALA A 113 -19.15 -6.23 -5.86
N ILE A 114 -19.65 -5.26 -5.08
CA ILE A 114 -18.82 -4.31 -4.34
C ILE A 114 -17.94 -5.07 -3.33
N THR A 115 -18.54 -5.94 -2.51
CA THR A 115 -17.81 -6.74 -1.51
C THR A 115 -16.73 -7.60 -2.16
N ALA A 116 -17.06 -8.27 -3.28
CA ALA A 116 -16.10 -9.08 -4.03
C ALA A 116 -14.92 -8.24 -4.55
N ALA A 117 -15.15 -7.00 -4.97
CA ALA A 117 -14.08 -6.09 -5.40
C ALA A 117 -13.13 -5.71 -4.25
N PHE A 118 -13.68 -5.41 -3.06
CA PHE A 118 -12.89 -5.14 -1.86
C PHE A 118 -12.07 -6.35 -1.41
N GLU A 119 -12.67 -7.53 -1.37
CA GLU A 119 -11.98 -8.80 -1.07
C GLU A 119 -10.88 -9.10 -2.09
N ARG A 120 -11.14 -8.88 -3.37
CA ARG A 120 -10.16 -9.04 -4.45
C ARG A 120 -8.96 -8.12 -4.25
N ALA A 121 -9.20 -6.82 -3.98
CA ALA A 121 -8.14 -5.85 -3.73
C ALA A 121 -7.30 -6.24 -2.50
N TYR A 122 -7.95 -6.63 -1.41
CA TYR A 122 -7.28 -7.15 -0.22
C TYR A 122 -6.40 -8.37 -0.50
N ALA A 123 -6.93 -9.37 -1.21
CA ALA A 123 -6.19 -10.59 -1.53
C ALA A 123 -4.92 -10.31 -2.36
N ILE A 124 -5.01 -9.39 -3.33
CA ILE A 124 -3.84 -8.93 -4.11
C ILE A 124 -2.81 -8.29 -3.19
N LEU A 125 -3.23 -7.27 -2.43
CA LEU A 125 -2.32 -6.50 -1.59
C LEU A 125 -1.66 -7.39 -0.54
N ARG A 126 -2.43 -8.27 0.12
CA ARG A 126 -1.92 -9.23 1.09
C ARG A 126 -0.88 -10.16 0.48
N THR A 127 -1.16 -10.77 -0.68
CA THR A 127 -0.20 -11.65 -1.37
C THR A 127 1.13 -10.94 -1.63
N ARG A 128 1.05 -9.69 -2.13
CA ARG A 128 2.23 -8.88 -2.43
C ARG A 128 3.01 -8.52 -1.16
N ILE A 129 2.30 -8.15 -0.09
CA ILE A 129 2.88 -7.81 1.21
C ILE A 129 3.57 -9.03 1.83
N GLU A 130 2.93 -10.21 1.83
CA GLU A 130 3.52 -11.43 2.39
C GLU A 130 4.80 -11.81 1.66
N VAL A 131 4.82 -11.74 0.31
CA VAL A 131 6.04 -12.00 -0.47
C VAL A 131 7.11 -10.93 -0.23
N PHE A 132 6.73 -9.66 -0.07
CA PHE A 132 7.67 -8.58 0.27
C PHE A 132 8.32 -8.79 1.64
N LEU A 133 7.54 -9.17 2.65
CA LEU A 133 8.03 -9.43 4.01
C LEU A 133 8.95 -10.67 4.06
N ALA A 134 8.82 -11.59 3.11
CA ALA A 134 9.65 -12.79 2.98
C ALA A 134 10.95 -12.58 2.17
N LEU A 135 11.21 -11.37 1.66
CA LEU A 135 12.44 -11.10 0.91
C LEU A 135 13.70 -11.24 1.78
N PRO A 136 14.80 -11.81 1.25
CA PRO A 136 16.07 -11.91 1.98
C PRO A 136 16.78 -10.55 2.00
N LEU A 137 16.36 -9.67 2.92
CA LEU A 137 16.84 -8.28 2.97
C LEU A 137 18.34 -8.15 3.20
N ASP A 138 18.95 -9.06 3.97
CA ASP A 138 20.39 -8.99 4.26
C ASP A 138 21.22 -9.11 2.97
N GLU A 139 20.73 -9.88 1.99
CA GLU A 139 21.34 -9.99 0.66
C GLU A 139 20.98 -8.79 -0.22
N LEU A 140 19.71 -8.39 -0.22
CA LEU A 140 19.20 -7.36 -1.14
C LEU A 140 19.62 -5.94 -0.74
N ALA A 141 19.94 -5.69 0.52
CA ALA A 141 20.37 -4.38 1.01
C ALA A 141 21.69 -3.92 0.36
N GLN A 142 22.54 -4.86 -0.07
CA GLN A 142 23.82 -4.58 -0.73
C GLN A 142 23.69 -4.41 -2.25
N ASP A 143 22.55 -4.80 -2.83
CA ASP A 143 22.28 -4.70 -4.26
C ASP A 143 20.93 -4.02 -4.51
N ARG A 144 20.98 -2.69 -4.56
CA ARG A 144 19.81 -1.84 -4.75
C ARG A 144 19.10 -2.13 -6.09
N ALA A 145 19.82 -2.53 -7.12
CA ALA A 145 19.23 -2.84 -8.42
C ALA A 145 18.44 -4.14 -8.36
N ARG A 146 19.03 -5.20 -7.79
CA ARG A 146 18.34 -6.48 -7.54
C ARG A 146 17.13 -6.29 -6.63
N PHE A 147 17.25 -5.48 -5.57
CA PHE A 147 16.13 -5.19 -4.68
C PHE A 147 14.98 -4.53 -5.47
N LYS A 148 15.28 -3.50 -6.26
CA LYS A 148 14.30 -2.86 -7.14
C LYS A 148 13.60 -3.86 -8.07
N THR A 149 14.35 -4.77 -8.71
CA THR A 149 13.78 -5.80 -9.59
C THR A 149 12.81 -6.73 -8.87
N GLU A 150 13.14 -7.18 -7.65
CA GLU A 150 12.22 -7.99 -6.85
C GLU A 150 10.96 -7.23 -6.45
N LEU A 151 11.10 -5.95 -6.06
CA LEU A 151 9.96 -5.10 -5.73
C LEU A 151 9.01 -4.91 -6.91
N ASP A 152 9.54 -4.79 -8.13
CA ASP A 152 8.73 -4.68 -9.35
C ASP A 152 8.05 -6.01 -9.70
N ARG A 153 8.77 -7.14 -9.55
CA ARG A 153 8.22 -8.48 -9.76
C ARG A 153 7.02 -8.74 -8.85
N ILE A 154 7.11 -8.34 -7.59
CA ILE A 154 6.02 -8.46 -6.61
C ILE A 154 4.77 -7.70 -7.10
N GLY A 155 4.94 -6.54 -7.75
CA GLY A 155 3.83 -5.75 -8.28
C GLY A 155 2.98 -6.48 -9.32
N GLY A 156 3.53 -7.51 -9.98
CA GLY A 156 2.80 -8.35 -10.95
C GLY A 156 2.09 -9.55 -10.34
N LEU A 157 2.27 -9.84 -9.05
CA LEU A 157 1.69 -11.03 -8.43
C LEU A 157 0.18 -10.91 -8.27
N LEU A 158 -0.49 -12.06 -8.44
CA LEU A 158 -1.89 -12.29 -8.18
C LEU A 158 -2.04 -13.41 -7.14
N PRO A 159 -3.08 -13.38 -6.30
CA PRO A 159 -3.42 -14.50 -5.42
C PRO A 159 -3.76 -15.74 -6.27
N ALA A 160 -3.44 -16.91 -5.71
CA ALA A 160 -3.71 -18.22 -6.31
C ALA A 160 -5.21 -18.54 -6.36
#